data_AF-A0A2V9BH08-F1
#
_entry.id   AF-A0A2V9BH08-F1
#
_cell.length_a   1.000
_cell.length_b   1.000
_cell.length_c   1.000
_cell.angle_alpha   90.00
_cell.angle_beta   90.00
_cell.angle_gamma   90.00
#
_symmetry.space_group_name_H-M   'P 1'
#
loop_
_entity.id
_entity.type
_entity.pdbx_description
1 polymer ?
#
loop_
_entity_poly.entity_id
_entity_poly.type
_entity_poly.pdbx_seq_one_letter_code
_entity_poly.pdbx_strand_id
1 'polypeptide(L)'
;MERDIWSGEKANVRTIARRIGRNAERVSRSAAPECRYFAGFTLLELMIVIAIIIILLGLAAGRYERSVLVAKEAKLKHDIQVMREAIEQYTLDKQAAPQSLEDLVDPQHPYLREIPTDPMTHAKDWQPKFEDVMLSPDQVSAGITDVHSNSNQTSPIDGSAYNTW
;
A
#
# COMPACT_ATOMS: atom_id res chain seq x y z
N MET A 1 -31.63 -67.95 -54.97
CA MET A 1 -31.29 -66.96 -56.01
C MET A 1 -30.04 -66.23 -55.53
N GLU A 2 -28.85 -66.78 -55.79
CA GLU A 2 -28.07 -66.55 -57.04
C GLU A 2 -27.41 -65.16 -57.03
N ARG A 3 -26.11 -64.94 -57.18
CA ARG A 3 -24.90 -65.71 -57.56
C ARG A 3 -23.70 -64.91 -57.01
N ASP A 4 -22.75 -65.50 -56.29
CA ASP A 4 -21.53 -66.21 -56.74
C ASP A 4 -20.36 -65.29 -57.13
N ILE A 5 -19.15 -65.81 -56.85
CA ILE A 5 -17.88 -65.60 -57.59
C ILE A 5 -17.12 -64.29 -57.22
N TRP A 6 -15.89 -64.31 -56.69
CA TRP A 6 -14.65 -64.98 -57.15
C TRP A 6 -13.78 -65.27 -55.91
N SER A 7 -13.38 -66.52 -55.60
CA SER A 7 -12.16 -67.20 -56.09
C SER A 7 -10.91 -66.34 -55.85
N GLY A 8 -9.89 -66.70 -55.10
CA GLY A 8 -9.27 -68.01 -54.93
C GLY A 8 -7.81 -67.81 -55.31
N GLU A 9 -6.89 -67.79 -54.33
CA GLU A 9 -5.50 -68.11 -54.61
C GLU A 9 -4.85 -68.76 -53.38
N LYS A 10 -4.84 -70.09 -53.40
CA LYS A 10 -3.98 -70.91 -52.56
C LYS A 10 -2.65 -71.04 -53.30
N ALA A 11 -1.59 -70.45 -52.75
CA ALA A 11 -0.21 -70.82 -53.08
C ALA A 11 0.54 -71.03 -51.75
N ASN A 12 0.57 -72.27 -51.28
CA ASN A 12 1.67 -73.22 -51.47
C ASN A 12 2.77 -73.05 -50.42
N VAL A 13 2.45 -73.62 -49.26
CA VAL A 13 3.38 -74.11 -48.25
C VAL A 13 4.30 -75.14 -48.91
N ARG A 14 5.61 -74.84 -48.98
CA ARG A 14 6.79 -75.75 -48.91
C ARG A 14 7.86 -75.43 -49.96
N THR A 15 8.85 -74.62 -49.57
CA THR A 15 10.24 -74.72 -50.03
C THR A 15 11.13 -74.30 -48.85
N ILE A 16 11.56 -75.26 -48.02
CA ILE A 16 12.94 -75.83 -48.03
C ILE A 16 13.96 -74.73 -47.66
N ALA A 17 14.21 -74.50 -46.37
CA ALA A 17 15.23 -75.17 -45.54
C ALA A 17 16.69 -74.76 -45.82
N ARG A 18 17.38 -74.45 -44.70
CA ARG A 18 18.84 -74.34 -44.47
C ARG A 18 19.51 -72.99 -44.77
N ARG A 19 19.81 -72.27 -43.69
CA ARG A 19 21.19 -72.06 -43.18
C ARG A 19 21.11 -71.44 -41.78
N ILE A 20 21.21 -72.23 -40.71
CA ILE A 20 22.44 -72.41 -39.93
C ILE A 20 23.14 -71.08 -39.59
N GLY A 21 22.97 -70.66 -38.33
CA GLY A 21 24.09 -70.38 -37.44
C GLY A 21 24.57 -68.93 -37.33
N ARG A 22 24.62 -68.48 -36.06
CA ARG A 22 25.11 -67.20 -35.50
C ARG A 22 24.01 -66.14 -35.40
N ASN A 23 23.77 -65.47 -34.29
CA ASN A 23 24.59 -65.32 -33.10
C ASN A 23 23.67 -65.01 -31.92
N ALA A 24 23.86 -65.74 -30.82
CA ALA A 24 23.39 -65.32 -29.52
C ALA A 24 24.30 -64.20 -29.05
N GLU A 25 23.91 -62.93 -29.23
CA GLU A 25 24.61 -61.82 -28.59
C GLU A 25 23.63 -60.77 -28.06
N ARG A 26 23.57 -60.72 -26.72
CA ARG A 26 23.46 -59.51 -25.88
C ARG A 26 22.19 -58.68 -26.11
N VAL A 27 21.16 -58.83 -25.28
CA VAL A 27 21.11 -58.30 -23.90
C VAL A 27 22.10 -57.15 -23.65
N SER A 28 21.49 -55.97 -23.47
CA SER A 28 22.02 -54.80 -22.75
C SER A 28 22.84 -53.80 -23.56
N ARG A 29 22.32 -52.55 -23.55
CA ARG A 29 22.96 -51.21 -23.59
C ARG A 29 22.11 -50.30 -24.49
N SER A 30 21.67 -49.11 -24.11
CA SER A 30 21.91 -48.31 -22.92
C SER A 30 20.79 -47.26 -22.89
N ALA A 31 20.00 -47.21 -21.82
CA ALA A 31 19.25 -45.99 -21.54
C ALA A 31 20.28 -44.88 -21.33
N ALA A 32 20.19 -43.81 -22.11
CA ALA A 32 21.03 -42.63 -21.88
C ALA A 32 20.71 -42.11 -20.46
N PRO A 33 21.72 -41.83 -19.62
CA PRO A 33 21.47 -41.11 -18.40
C PRO A 33 21.11 -39.68 -18.81
N GLU A 34 19.87 -39.26 -18.55
CA GLU A 34 19.58 -37.83 -18.45
C GLU A 34 20.46 -37.30 -17.31
N CYS A 35 21.50 -36.57 -17.69
CA CYS A 35 22.42 -35.97 -16.74
C CYS A 35 21.66 -34.87 -16.00
N ARG A 36 20.99 -35.25 -14.91
CA ARG A 36 20.37 -34.29 -13.99
C ARG A 36 21.52 -33.49 -13.39
N TYR A 37 21.74 -32.27 -13.89
CA TYR A 37 22.57 -31.30 -13.22
C TYR A 37 21.99 -31.13 -11.82
N PHE A 38 22.66 -31.69 -10.83
CA PHE A 38 22.45 -31.29 -9.45
C PHE A 38 22.91 -29.84 -9.36
N ALA A 39 21.97 -28.91 -9.55
CA ALA A 39 22.14 -27.50 -9.29
C ALA A 39 22.26 -27.32 -7.77
N GLY A 40 23.46 -27.55 -7.25
CA GLY A 40 23.80 -27.22 -5.87
C GLY A 40 24.00 -25.72 -5.74
N PHE A 41 23.34 -25.10 -4.76
CA PHE A 41 23.60 -23.72 -4.34
C PHE A 41 25.09 -23.54 -4.07
N THR A 42 25.74 -22.63 -4.78
CA THR A 42 27.12 -22.25 -4.44
C THR A 42 27.10 -21.28 -3.26
N LEU A 43 28.12 -21.30 -2.39
CA LEU A 43 28.26 -20.30 -1.32
C LEU A 43 28.30 -18.87 -1.88
N LEU A 44 28.91 -18.72 -3.06
CA LEU A 44 29.01 -17.46 -3.79
C LEU A 44 27.63 -16.93 -4.21
N GLU A 45 26.71 -17.79 -4.63
CA GLU A 45 25.33 -17.41 -4.98
C GLU A 45 24.60 -16.82 -3.77
N LEU A 46 24.72 -17.45 -2.59
CA LEU A 46 24.16 -16.90 -1.37
C LEU A 46 24.82 -15.56 -0.98
N MET A 47 26.13 -15.42 -1.17
CA MET A 47 26.85 -14.15 -0.91
C MET A 47 26.36 -13.00 -1.79
N ILE A 48 26.15 -13.24 -3.09
CA ILE A 48 25.62 -12.22 -4.00
C ILE A 48 24.19 -11.87 -3.62
N VAL A 49 23.37 -12.85 -3.25
CA VAL A 49 21.97 -12.62 -2.84
C VAL A 49 21.90 -11.75 -1.59
N ILE A 50 22.65 -12.06 -0.52
CA ILE A 50 22.65 -11.23 0.69
C ILE A 50 23.23 -9.83 0.42
N ALA A 51 24.23 -9.71 -0.46
CA ALA A 51 24.78 -8.42 -0.85
C ALA A 51 23.74 -7.54 -1.56
N ILE A 52 22.98 -8.11 -2.50
CA ILE A 52 21.88 -7.41 -3.19
C ILE A 52 20.78 -7.02 -2.20
N ILE A 53 20.40 -7.90 -1.27
CA ILE A 53 19.38 -7.60 -0.25
C ILE A 53 19.78 -6.39 0.60
N ILE A 54 21.04 -6.33 1.06
CA ILE A 54 21.54 -5.20 1.88
C ILE A 54 21.48 -3.88 1.10
N ILE A 55 21.90 -3.88 -0.18
CA ILE A 55 21.86 -2.68 -1.03
C ILE A 55 20.42 -2.20 -1.21
N LEU A 56 19.49 -3.12 -1.48
CA LEU A 56 18.07 -2.79 -1.66
C LEU A 56 17.46 -2.21 -0.38
N LEU A 57 17.74 -2.80 0.78
CA LEU A 57 17.28 -2.29 2.07
C LEU A 57 17.82 -0.87 2.35
N GLY A 58 19.09 -0.62 2.01
CA GLY A 58 19.70 0.70 2.16
C GLY A 58 18.98 1.79 1.33
N LEU A 59 18.58 1.47 0.09
CA LEU A 59 17.84 2.41 -0.76
C LEU A 59 16.37 2.58 -0.36
N ALA A 60 15.76 1.54 0.20
CA ALA A 60 14.34 1.54 0.56
C ALA A 60 14.01 2.46 1.75
N ALA A 61 14.90 2.55 2.74
CA ALA A 61 14.61 3.27 4.00
C ALA A 61 14.38 4.78 3.82
N GLY A 62 15.18 5.45 2.98
CA GLY A 62 15.24 6.92 2.96
C GLY A 62 14.05 7.64 2.31
N ARG A 63 13.17 6.95 1.56
CA ARG A 63 12.08 7.62 0.81
C ARG A 63 10.74 7.68 1.56
N TYR A 64 10.53 6.83 2.55
CA TYR A 64 9.23 6.69 3.21
C TYR A 64 8.87 7.90 4.07
N GLU A 65 9.83 8.44 4.81
CA GLU A 65 9.59 9.48 5.81
C GLU A 65 9.04 10.78 5.22
N ARG A 66 9.55 11.21 4.05
CA ARG A 66 9.09 12.44 3.40
C ARG A 66 7.63 12.36 2.96
N SER A 67 7.21 11.22 2.39
CA SER A 67 5.83 11.04 1.95
C SER A 67 4.86 11.04 3.14
N VAL A 68 5.25 10.42 4.24
CA VAL A 68 4.47 10.42 5.48
C VAL A 68 4.37 11.84 6.04
N LEU A 69 5.46 12.61 6.04
CA LEU A 69 5.45 13.99 6.51
C LEU A 69 4.53 14.89 5.68
N VAL A 70 4.60 14.81 4.35
CA VAL A 70 3.69 15.56 3.46
C VAL A 70 2.23 15.23 3.76
N ALA A 71 1.91 13.95 3.97
CA ALA A 71 0.56 13.53 4.32
C ALA A 71 0.12 14.08 5.69
N LYS A 72 1.03 14.12 6.68
CA LYS A 72 0.78 14.72 8.00
C LYS A 72 0.53 16.22 7.89
N GLU A 73 1.32 16.96 7.11
CA GLU A 73 1.11 18.39 6.90
C GLU A 73 -0.20 18.68 6.16
N ALA A 74 -0.53 17.89 5.15
CA ALA A 74 -1.80 18.02 4.43
C ALA A 74 -2.99 17.77 5.35
N LYS A 75 -2.90 16.74 6.19
CA LYS A 75 -3.91 16.47 7.22
C LYS A 75 -4.01 17.60 8.24
N LEU A 76 -2.89 18.13 8.73
CA LEU A 76 -2.86 19.23 9.68
C LEU A 76 -3.61 20.45 9.14
N LYS A 77 -3.28 20.88 7.93
CA LYS A 77 -3.92 22.02 7.27
C LYS A 77 -5.42 21.79 7.05
N HIS A 78 -5.79 20.57 6.66
CA HIS A 78 -7.19 20.20 6.49
C HIS A 78 -7.96 20.23 7.81
N ASP A 79 -7.43 19.62 8.88
CA ASP A 79 -8.07 19.57 10.19
C ASP A 79 -8.25 20.99 10.77
N ILE A 80 -7.25 21.87 10.62
CA ILE A 80 -7.34 23.28 11.02
C ILE A 80 -8.44 24.00 10.23
N GLN A 81 -8.47 23.84 8.91
CA GLN A 81 -9.48 24.47 8.07
C GLN A 81 -10.90 24.03 8.46
N VAL A 82 -11.10 22.73 8.70
CA VAL A 82 -12.39 22.18 9.14
C VAL A 82 -12.81 22.77 10.50
N MET A 83 -11.88 22.94 11.44
CA MET A 83 -12.19 23.59 12.71
C MET A 83 -12.52 25.08 12.56
N ARG A 84 -11.78 25.81 11.72
CA ARG A 84 -12.07 27.23 11.41
C ARG A 84 -13.47 27.39 10.81
N GLU A 85 -13.81 26.57 9.82
CA GLU A 85 -15.14 26.55 9.21
C GLU A 85 -16.25 26.25 10.25
N ALA A 86 -15.99 25.32 11.18
CA ALA A 86 -16.92 25.01 12.26
C ALA A 86 -17.11 26.18 13.25
N ILE A 87 -16.04 26.91 13.58
CA ILE A 87 -16.09 28.11 14.42
C ILE A 87 -16.89 29.23 13.73
N GLU A 88 -16.63 29.45 12.45
CA GLU A 88 -17.37 30.42 11.64
C GLU A 88 -18.87 30.08 11.62
N GLN A 89 -19.21 28.81 11.37
CA GLN A 89 -20.59 28.36 11.34
C GLN A 89 -21.28 28.51 12.70
N TYR A 90 -20.60 28.16 13.79
CA TYR A 90 -21.11 28.38 15.15
C TYR A 90 -21.42 29.86 15.39
N THR A 91 -20.48 30.72 15.01
CA THR A 91 -20.58 32.17 15.21
C THR A 91 -21.74 32.77 14.41
N LEU A 92 -21.96 32.29 13.19
CA LEU A 92 -23.09 32.71 12.34
C LEU A 92 -24.45 32.29 12.92
N ASP A 93 -24.56 31.05 13.41
CA ASP A 93 -25.83 30.50 13.90
C ASP A 93 -26.20 31.02 15.29
N LYS A 94 -25.22 31.13 16.19
CA LYS A 94 -25.43 31.53 17.60
C LYS A 94 -25.25 33.01 17.84
N GLN A 95 -24.72 33.75 16.85
CA GLN A 95 -24.33 35.15 16.99
C GLN A 95 -23.42 35.38 18.22
N ALA A 96 -22.55 34.41 18.49
CA ALA A 96 -21.57 34.43 19.57
C ALA A 96 -20.41 33.51 19.20
N ALA A 97 -19.17 33.93 19.48
CA ALA A 97 -18.01 33.08 19.27
C ALA A 97 -17.90 32.00 20.37
N PRO A 98 -17.49 30.76 20.05
CA PRO A 98 -17.35 29.70 21.03
C PRO A 98 -16.29 30.05 22.08
N GLN A 99 -16.51 29.66 23.34
CA GLN A 99 -15.55 29.91 24.43
C GLN A 99 -14.55 28.76 24.58
N SER A 100 -14.93 27.58 24.13
CA SER A 100 -14.15 26.35 24.17
C SER A 100 -14.33 25.56 22.87
N LEU A 101 -13.35 24.72 22.51
CA LEU A 101 -13.49 23.85 21.33
C LEU A 101 -14.54 22.76 21.56
N GLU A 102 -14.83 22.45 22.81
CA GLU A 102 -15.88 21.54 23.25
C GLU A 102 -17.28 22.05 22.85
N ASP A 103 -17.49 23.36 22.76
CA ASP A 103 -18.76 23.96 22.32
C ASP A 103 -19.10 23.61 20.86
N LEU A 104 -18.10 23.22 20.05
CA LEU A 104 -18.29 22.79 18.66
C LEU A 104 -18.80 21.35 18.56
N VAL A 105 -18.65 20.54 19.61
CA VAL A 105 -19.08 19.13 19.69
C VAL A 105 -20.34 19.01 20.55
N ASP A 106 -21.26 19.97 20.43
CA ASP A 106 -22.55 19.93 21.12
C ASP A 106 -23.34 18.68 20.70
N PRO A 107 -23.80 17.83 21.64
CA PRO A 107 -24.60 16.66 21.31
C PRO A 107 -25.93 16.97 20.60
N GLN A 108 -26.47 18.18 20.71
CA GLN A 108 -27.74 18.56 20.11
C GLN A 108 -27.59 19.09 18.68
N HIS A 109 -26.57 19.93 18.45
CA HIS A 109 -26.28 20.55 17.16
C HIS A 109 -24.77 20.56 16.90
N PRO A 110 -24.17 19.42 16.51
CA PRO A 110 -22.73 19.31 16.37
C PRO A 110 -22.25 20.03 15.10
N TYR A 111 -21.31 20.96 15.27
CA TYR A 111 -20.55 21.57 14.18
C TYR A 111 -19.35 20.69 13.79
N LEU A 112 -18.78 20.01 14.78
CA LEU A 112 -17.78 18.97 14.62
C LEU A 112 -18.30 17.65 15.18
N ARG A 113 -18.00 16.54 14.50
CA ARG A 113 -18.30 15.19 15.03
C ARG A 113 -17.44 14.85 16.24
N GLU A 114 -16.18 15.23 16.16
CA GLU A 114 -15.22 15.18 17.25
C GLU A 114 -14.10 16.19 16.96
N ILE A 115 -13.39 16.61 18.00
CA ILE A 115 -12.17 17.41 17.82
C ILE A 115 -11.11 16.50 17.17
N PRO A 116 -10.53 16.89 16.02
CA PRO A 116 -9.50 16.10 15.36
C PRO A 116 -8.23 16.02 16.21
N THR A 117 -7.45 14.96 16.04
CA THR A 117 -6.14 14.81 16.69
C THR A 117 -5.05 15.37 15.79
N ASP A 118 -4.24 16.29 16.31
CA ASP A 118 -3.13 16.91 15.60
C ASP A 118 -2.13 15.82 15.14
N PRO A 119 -1.84 15.70 13.82
CA PRO A 119 -0.92 14.67 13.29
C PRO A 119 0.56 14.88 13.63
N MET A 120 0.95 16.03 14.18
CA MET A 120 2.30 16.35 14.64
C MET A 120 2.48 15.98 16.11
N THR A 121 1.58 16.43 17.00
CA THR A 121 1.65 16.15 18.46
C THR A 121 1.01 14.82 18.84
N HIS A 122 0.13 14.28 18.00
CA HIS A 122 -0.72 13.12 18.26
C HIS A 122 -1.67 13.31 19.47
N ALA A 123 -1.99 14.56 19.79
CA ALA A 123 -2.93 14.94 20.85
C ALA A 123 -4.03 15.88 20.31
N LYS A 124 -5.09 16.06 21.10
CA LYS A 124 -6.18 17.02 20.79
C LYS A 124 -5.90 18.36 21.47
N ASP A 125 -4.65 18.82 21.42
CA ASP A 125 -4.10 19.92 22.21
C ASP A 125 -3.96 21.20 21.40
N TRP A 126 -4.97 21.54 20.62
CA TRP A 126 -4.95 22.73 19.76
C TRP A 126 -4.86 24.03 20.58
N GLN A 127 -4.17 25.04 20.04
CA GLN A 127 -4.04 26.36 20.65
C GLN A 127 -5.11 27.32 20.09
N PRO A 128 -6.20 27.59 20.83
CA PRO A 128 -7.20 28.57 20.40
C PRO A 128 -6.66 30.00 20.53
N LYS A 129 -7.01 30.82 19.55
CA LYS A 129 -6.77 32.26 19.52
C LYS A 129 -8.08 32.98 19.81
N PHE A 130 -8.07 33.78 20.87
CA PHE A 130 -9.22 34.55 21.32
C PHE A 130 -9.14 35.98 20.78
N GLU A 131 -10.19 36.42 20.11
CA GLU A 131 -10.33 37.77 19.59
C GLU A 131 -11.76 38.29 19.83
N ASP A 132 -11.92 39.60 19.74
CA ASP A 132 -13.22 40.25 19.80
C ASP A 132 -13.86 40.24 18.41
N VAL A 133 -14.89 39.43 18.23
CA VAL A 133 -15.64 39.33 16.97
C VAL A 133 -16.71 40.40 16.93
N MET A 134 -16.60 41.32 15.98
CA MET A 134 -17.60 42.36 15.74
C MET A 134 -18.70 41.80 14.82
N LEU A 135 -19.81 41.36 15.43
CA LEU A 135 -20.93 40.74 14.71
C LEU A 135 -21.88 41.77 14.10
N SER A 136 -21.98 42.94 14.75
CA SER A 136 -22.77 44.09 14.31
C SER A 136 -22.21 45.37 14.95
N PRO A 137 -22.55 46.57 14.45
CA PRO A 137 -22.02 47.83 14.98
C PRO A 137 -22.18 48.00 16.50
N ASP A 138 -23.24 47.40 17.06
CA ASP A 138 -23.58 47.47 18.49
C ASP A 138 -23.29 46.17 19.27
N GLN A 139 -22.80 45.11 18.61
CA GLN A 139 -22.60 43.79 19.20
C GLN A 139 -21.19 43.25 18.95
N VAL A 140 -20.43 43.13 20.03
CA VAL A 140 -19.08 42.52 20.07
C VAL A 140 -19.14 41.29 20.97
N SER A 141 -18.61 40.17 20.48
CA SER A 141 -18.52 38.91 21.23
C SER A 141 -17.06 38.46 21.27
N ALA A 142 -16.48 38.38 22.46
CA ALA A 142 -15.15 37.81 22.66
C ALA A 142 -15.23 36.28 22.58
N GLY A 143 -14.37 35.64 21.81
CA GLY A 143 -14.30 34.17 21.77
C GLY A 143 -13.23 33.65 20.81
N ILE A 144 -13.22 32.33 20.61
CA ILE A 144 -12.27 31.67 19.73
C ILE A 144 -12.62 32.05 18.28
N THR A 145 -11.66 32.64 17.59
CA THR A 145 -11.78 32.98 16.15
C THR A 145 -10.90 32.09 15.29
N ASP A 146 -9.78 31.64 15.86
CA ASP A 146 -8.77 30.88 15.14
C ASP A 146 -8.15 29.80 16.03
N VAL A 147 -7.53 28.79 15.43
CA VAL A 147 -6.95 27.62 16.11
C VAL A 147 -5.65 27.23 15.43
N HIS A 148 -4.60 27.00 16.23
CA HIS A 148 -3.28 26.64 15.75
C HIS A 148 -2.80 25.31 16.33
N SER A 149 -1.84 24.68 15.66
CA SER A 149 -1.13 23.51 16.22
C SER A 149 -0.31 23.89 17.47
N ASN A 150 -0.19 22.97 18.43
CA ASN A 150 0.72 23.11 19.56
C ASN A 150 2.14 22.59 19.29
N SER A 151 2.42 22.19 18.04
CA SER A 151 3.73 21.68 17.67
C SER A 151 4.78 22.79 17.56
N ASN A 152 5.88 22.65 18.30
CA ASN A 152 7.07 23.50 18.20
C ASN A 152 7.99 23.13 17.02
N GLN A 153 7.58 22.18 16.17
CA GLN A 153 8.36 21.79 15.00
C GLN A 153 8.15 22.76 13.84
N THR A 154 9.12 22.80 12.94
CA THR A 154 9.08 23.59 11.72
C THR A 154 8.87 22.69 10.53
N SER A 155 8.04 23.10 9.58
CA SER A 155 7.87 22.38 8.32
C SER A 155 9.22 22.33 7.58
N PRO A 156 9.74 21.14 7.25
CA PRO A 156 10.92 21.01 6.40
C PRO A 156 10.64 21.35 4.93
N ILE A 157 9.37 21.60 4.57
CA ILE A 157 8.93 21.91 3.21
C ILE A 157 8.79 23.42 3.01
N ASP A 158 8.09 24.08 3.94
CA ASP A 158 7.76 25.52 3.86
C ASP A 158 8.67 26.38 4.75
N GLY A 159 9.31 25.80 5.76
CA GLY A 159 10.16 26.53 6.72
C GLY A 159 9.39 27.32 7.77
N SER A 160 8.05 27.33 7.72
CA SER A 160 7.18 27.92 8.76
C SER A 160 6.99 26.97 9.94
N ALA A 161 6.86 27.51 11.14
CA ALA A 161 6.56 26.73 12.35
C ALA A 161 5.09 26.29 12.35
N TYR A 162 4.81 25.04 12.77
CA TYR A 162 3.44 24.51 12.72
C TYR A 162 2.47 25.27 13.63
N ASN A 163 2.96 25.87 14.72
CA ASN A 163 2.17 26.73 15.60
C ASN A 163 1.75 28.08 14.97
N THR A 164 2.20 28.38 13.74
CA THR A 164 1.74 29.55 12.97
C THR A 164 0.68 29.20 11.93
N TRP A 165 0.29 27.92 11.84
CA TRP A 165 -0.74 27.43 10.92
C TRP A 165 -2.09 27.29 11.60
#